data_AF-A0A1X7RRB2-F1
#
_entry.id   AF-A0A1X7RRB2-F1
#
_cell.length_a   1.000
_cell.length_b   1.000
_cell.length_c   1.000
_cell.angle_alpha   90.00
_cell.angle_beta   90.00
_cell.angle_gamma   90.00
#
_symmetry.space_group_name_H-M   'P 1'
#
loop_
_entity.id
_entity.type
_entity.pdbx_description
1 polymer ?
#
loop_
_entity_poly.entity_id
_entity_poly.type
_entity_poly.pdbx_seq_one_letter_code
_entity_poly.pdbx_strand_id
1 'polypeptide(L)'
;MASSIDTDGKSRHDICQHGALVETDQSKTLWFMGDMRRMRGEVENAVVELGKDSKQWTSFFARPSLVTEGESVMRFVSSSYIPVATLGAALVDLAVVGGEQSVLNNGELRERGKSALKAA
;
A
#
# COMPACT_ATOMS: atom_id res chain seq x y z
N MET A 1 -18.66 21.34 6.84
CA MET A 1 -18.76 21.56 5.38
C MET A 1 -17.53 20.96 4.74
N ALA A 2 -17.60 19.71 4.27
CA ALA A 2 -16.52 19.12 3.48
C ALA A 2 -16.64 19.71 2.06
N SER A 3 -15.57 20.34 1.58
CA SER A 3 -15.50 20.90 0.23
C SER A 3 -15.72 19.76 -0.77
N SER A 4 -16.79 19.88 -1.56
CA SER A 4 -17.00 19.09 -2.77
C SER A 4 -15.86 19.42 -3.71
N ILE A 5 -14.92 18.49 -3.84
CA ILE A 5 -13.87 18.57 -4.83
C ILE A 5 -14.49 18.10 -6.15
N ASP A 6 -14.89 19.05 -6.99
CA ASP A 6 -15.31 18.76 -8.36
C ASP A 6 -14.12 18.18 -9.13
N THR A 7 -14.17 16.88 -9.44
CA THR A 7 -13.25 16.23 -10.36
C THR A 7 -13.89 16.00 -11.71
N ASP A 8 -13.46 16.82 -12.66
CA ASP A 8 -13.70 16.72 -14.09
C ASP A 8 -13.10 15.42 -14.64
N GLY A 9 -13.87 14.32 -14.63
CA GLY A 9 -13.59 13.05 -15.32
C GLY A 9 -12.31 12.28 -14.96
N LYS A 10 -11.45 12.80 -14.08
CA LYS A 10 -10.16 12.21 -13.73
C LYS A 10 -10.30 11.23 -12.57
N SER A 11 -9.93 9.97 -12.81
CA SER A 11 -9.75 8.95 -11.77
C SER A 11 -8.66 9.39 -10.78
N ARG A 12 -8.98 9.40 -9.49
CA ARG A 12 -8.03 9.60 -8.40
C ARG A 12 -7.59 8.25 -7.84
N HIS A 13 -6.29 8.12 -7.61
CA HIS A 13 -5.70 6.97 -6.95
C HIS A 13 -5.28 7.38 -5.54
N ASP A 14 -5.92 6.78 -4.54
CA ASP A 14 -5.58 6.98 -3.14
C ASP A 14 -4.77 5.80 -2.63
N ILE A 15 -3.64 6.07 -1.99
CA ILE A 15 -2.72 5.04 -1.50
C ILE A 15 -2.71 5.03 0.02
N CYS A 16 -3.19 3.92 0.59
CA CYS A 16 -3.12 3.65 2.02
C CYS A 16 -1.90 2.77 2.30
N GLN A 17 -0.94 3.29 3.08
CA GLN A 17 0.26 2.55 3.43
C GLN A 17 0.15 1.95 4.84
N HIS A 18 0.20 0.61 4.92
CA HIS A 18 0.23 -0.13 6.18
C HIS A 18 1.37 -1.15 6.19
N GLY A 19 1.65 -1.76 7.34
CA GLY A 19 2.69 -2.80 7.40
C GLY A 19 2.20 -4.14 6.82
N ALA A 20 3.13 -4.98 6.36
CA ALA A 20 2.87 -6.32 5.85
C ALA A 20 2.10 -7.26 6.80
N LEU A 21 2.03 -6.93 8.08
CA LEU A 21 1.31 -7.71 9.09
C LEU A 21 -0.12 -7.24 9.33
N VAL A 22 -0.64 -6.27 8.58
CA VAL A 22 -2.03 -5.84 8.71
C VAL A 22 -3.00 -7.02 8.61
N GLU A 23 -4.04 -7.02 9.45
CA GLU A 23 -5.04 -8.07 9.50
C GLU A 23 -6.43 -7.47 9.34
N THR A 24 -7.07 -7.74 8.20
CA THR A 24 -8.40 -7.20 7.86
C THR A 24 -9.53 -8.04 8.48
N ASP A 25 -9.27 -9.30 8.83
CA ASP A 25 -10.22 -10.15 9.56
C ASP A 25 -10.21 -9.81 11.06
N GLN A 26 -11.25 -9.11 11.49
CA GLN A 26 -11.40 -8.66 12.88
C GLN A 26 -11.70 -9.82 13.85
N SER A 27 -12.15 -10.97 13.35
CA SER A 27 -12.42 -12.15 14.19
C SER A 27 -11.17 -12.99 14.48
N LYS A 28 -10.08 -12.73 13.75
CA LYS A 28 -8.87 -13.54 13.83
C LYS A 28 -8.12 -13.31 15.14
N THR A 29 -7.88 -14.39 15.86
CA THR A 29 -7.01 -14.38 17.04
C THR A 29 -5.55 -14.41 16.61
N LEU A 30 -4.76 -13.43 17.07
CA LEU A 30 -3.37 -13.24 16.70
C LEU A 30 -2.48 -13.29 17.95
N TRP A 31 -1.41 -14.08 17.89
CA TRP A 31 -0.46 -14.24 19.00
C TRP A 31 0.60 -13.13 19.09
N PHE A 32 0.71 -12.28 18.07
CA PHE A 32 1.68 -11.18 17.98
C PHE A 32 1.02 -9.89 17.52
N MET A 33 1.14 -8.84 18.34
CA MET A 33 0.62 -7.49 18.08
C MET A 33 -0.82 -7.46 17.55
N GLY A 34 -1.69 -8.33 18.10
CA GLY A 34 -3.01 -8.60 17.53
C GLY A 34 -3.89 -7.36 17.37
N ASP A 35 -4.01 -6.55 18.42
CA ASP A 35 -4.85 -5.35 18.39
C ASP A 35 -4.35 -4.31 17.39
N MET A 36 -3.03 -4.06 17.34
CA MET A 36 -2.47 -3.10 16.38
C MET A 36 -2.65 -3.56 14.94
N ARG A 37 -2.51 -4.87 14.67
CA ARG A 37 -2.69 -5.44 13.33
C ARG A 37 -4.14 -5.36 12.87
N ARG A 38 -5.08 -5.67 13.77
CA ARG A 38 -6.52 -5.55 13.53
C ARG A 38 -6.98 -4.11 13.34
N MET A 39 -6.52 -3.18 14.20
CA MET A 39 -6.79 -1.75 14.08
C MET A 39 -6.39 -1.21 12.71
N ARG A 40 -5.20 -1.56 12.21
CA ARG A 40 -4.77 -1.16 10.86
C ARG A 40 -5.65 -1.77 9.77
N GLY A 41 -6.10 -3.00 9.94
CA GLY A 41 -7.00 -3.65 8.97
C GLY A 41 -8.42 -3.10 9.00
N GLU A 42 -8.88 -2.61 10.16
CA GLU A 42 -10.16 -1.91 10.28
C GLU A 42 -10.14 -0.60 9.48
N VAL A 43 -9.02 0.13 9.51
CA VAL A 43 -8.81 1.31 8.66
C VAL A 43 -8.87 0.93 7.17
N GLU A 44 -8.22 -0.16 6.76
CA GLU A 44 -8.31 -0.63 5.37
C GLU A 44 -9.75 -0.97 4.96
N ASN A 45 -10.49 -1.67 5.82
CA ASN A 45 -11.89 -2.00 5.58
C ASN A 45 -12.75 -0.74 5.44
N ALA A 46 -12.52 0.29 6.28
CA ALA A 46 -13.24 1.56 6.21
C ALA A 46 -12.95 2.33 4.91
N VAL A 47 -11.70 2.30 4.43
CA VAL A 47 -11.31 2.93 3.15
C VAL A 47 -11.93 2.17 1.97
N VAL A 48 -11.97 0.83 2.02
CA VAL A 48 -12.69 0.03 1.02
C VAL A 48 -14.16 0.44 1.00
N GLU A 49 -14.79 0.56 2.16
CA GLU A 49 -16.20 0.95 2.29
C GLU A 49 -16.47 2.35 1.72
N LEU A 50 -15.61 3.33 2.02
CA LEU A 50 -15.71 4.69 1.49
C LEU A 50 -15.66 4.73 -0.05
N GLY A 51 -14.88 3.84 -0.66
CA GLY A 51 -14.68 3.78 -2.10
C GLY A 51 -15.78 3.05 -2.89
N LYS A 52 -16.67 2.27 -2.25
CA LYS A 52 -17.61 1.38 -2.94
C LYS A 52 -18.53 2.07 -3.93
N ASP A 53 -19.00 3.27 -3.60
CA ASP A 53 -19.99 3.99 -4.41
C ASP A 53 -19.35 5.00 -5.37
N SER A 54 -18.03 5.15 -5.34
CA SER A 54 -17.32 6.11 -6.18
C SER A 54 -16.82 5.47 -7.46
N LYS A 55 -17.18 6.07 -8.60
CA LYS A 55 -16.61 5.71 -9.92
C LYS A 55 -15.32 6.44 -10.25
N GLN A 56 -14.94 7.43 -9.42
CA GLN A 56 -13.79 8.31 -9.66
C GLN A 56 -12.65 8.05 -8.68
N TRP A 57 -12.82 7.14 -7.73
CA TRP A 57 -11.88 6.87 -6.65
C TRP A 57 -11.47 5.41 -6.70
N THR A 58 -10.16 5.16 -6.79
CA THR A 58 -9.60 3.82 -6.65
C THR A 58 -8.62 3.82 -5.49
N SER A 59 -8.90 2.98 -4.48
CA SER A 59 -8.03 2.80 -3.32
C SER A 59 -7.01 1.69 -3.57
N PHE A 60 -5.74 1.96 -3.29
CA PHE A 60 -4.68 0.97 -3.24
C PHE A 60 -4.10 0.84 -1.84
N PHE A 61 -3.78 -0.38 -1.42
CA PHE A 61 -3.22 -0.72 -0.13
C PHE A 61 -1.80 -1.22 -0.31
N ALA A 62 -0.83 -0.39 0.05
CA ALA A 62 0.58 -0.74 0.02
C ALA A 62 0.99 -1.33 1.38
N ARG A 63 1.48 -2.57 1.38
CA ARG A 63 1.87 -3.34 2.57
C ARG A 63 3.37 -3.66 2.60
N PRO A 64 4.27 -2.66 2.73
CA PRO A 64 5.71 -2.91 2.85
C PRO A 64 6.09 -3.67 4.12
N SER A 65 7.26 -4.29 4.07
CA SER A 65 7.90 -4.99 5.18
C SER A 65 9.36 -4.53 5.31
N LEU A 66 9.84 -4.39 6.54
CA LEU A 66 11.22 -4.04 6.89
C LEU A 66 11.81 -2.96 5.96
N VAL A 67 11.27 -1.74 6.04
CA VAL A 67 11.75 -0.61 5.24
C VAL A 67 13.18 -0.23 5.67
N THR A 68 14.10 -0.12 4.72
CA THR A 68 15.52 0.17 4.96
C THR A 68 15.98 1.42 4.21
N GLU A 69 17.06 2.07 4.61
CA GLU A 69 17.59 3.25 3.88
C GLU A 69 18.15 2.90 2.50
N GLY A 70 18.73 1.70 2.36
CA GLY A 70 19.29 1.19 1.11
C GLY A 70 19.20 -0.32 1.02
N GLU A 71 19.98 -0.91 0.12
CA GLU A 71 20.11 -2.36 0.02
C GLU A 71 20.67 -2.94 1.31
N SER A 72 19.90 -3.83 1.96
CA SER A 72 20.28 -4.46 3.22
C SER A 72 21.10 -5.73 2.96
N VAL A 73 22.02 -6.06 3.87
CA VAL A 73 22.67 -7.39 3.91
C VAL A 73 21.65 -8.52 4.05
N MET A 74 20.45 -8.20 4.55
CA MET A 74 19.32 -9.11 4.63
C MET A 74 18.91 -9.68 3.26
N ARG A 75 19.30 -9.03 2.15
CA ARG A 75 19.07 -9.53 0.78
C ARG A 75 19.56 -10.94 0.50
N PHE A 76 20.59 -11.38 1.24
CA PHE A 76 21.17 -12.71 1.07
C PHE A 76 20.36 -13.80 1.79
N VAL A 77 19.44 -13.40 2.68
CA VAL A 77 18.67 -14.33 3.53
C VAL A 77 17.17 -14.14 3.39
N SER A 78 16.69 -13.00 2.90
CA SER A 78 15.27 -12.68 2.81
C SER A 78 14.97 -11.58 1.78
N SER A 79 13.82 -11.71 1.12
CA SER A 79 13.21 -10.68 0.27
C SER A 79 12.17 -9.83 1.01
N SER A 80 12.04 -9.99 2.34
CA SER A 80 11.03 -9.33 3.18
C SER A 80 11.39 -7.88 3.56
N TYR A 81 12.36 -7.26 2.88
CA TYR A 81 12.75 -5.85 3.08
C TYR A 81 12.55 -5.04 1.80
N ILE A 82 12.42 -3.73 1.94
CA ILE A 82 12.33 -2.80 0.83
C ILE A 82 13.12 -1.52 1.12
N PRO A 83 14.06 -1.11 0.25
CA PRO A 83 14.70 0.19 0.37
C PRO A 83 13.67 1.33 0.24
N VAL A 84 13.84 2.40 1.02
CA VAL A 84 12.93 3.54 1.05
C VAL A 84 12.78 4.20 -0.32
N ALA A 85 13.87 4.30 -1.09
CA ALA A 85 13.84 4.82 -2.45
C ALA A 85 13.00 3.94 -3.39
N THR A 86 13.12 2.61 -3.26
CA THR A 86 12.31 1.66 -4.03
C THR A 86 10.85 1.73 -3.65
N LEU A 87 10.53 1.80 -2.35
CA LEU A 87 9.16 1.97 -1.87
C LEU A 87 8.56 3.30 -2.38
N GLY A 88 9.29 4.41 -2.26
CA GLY A 88 8.85 5.71 -2.76
C GLY A 88 8.55 5.70 -4.26
N ALA A 89 9.44 5.11 -5.07
CA ALA A 89 9.20 4.95 -6.49
C ALA A 89 7.97 4.10 -6.80
N ALA A 90 7.75 3.01 -6.05
CA ALA A 90 6.56 2.18 -6.20
C ALA A 90 5.27 2.94 -5.88
N LEU A 91 5.26 3.72 -4.80
CA LEU A 91 4.09 4.52 -4.39
C LEU A 91 3.79 5.64 -5.39
N VAL A 92 4.80 6.32 -5.92
CA VAL A 92 4.63 7.35 -6.95
C VAL A 92 4.11 6.75 -8.25
N ASP A 93 4.71 5.65 -8.71
CA ASP A 93 4.25 4.95 -9.91
C ASP A 93 2.79 4.45 -9.75
N LEU A 94 2.45 3.92 -8.58
CA LEU A 94 1.08 3.52 -8.24
C LEU A 94 0.10 4.70 -8.23
N ALA A 95 0.51 5.86 -7.71
CA ALA A 95 -0.33 7.06 -7.70
C ALA A 95 -0.60 7.60 -9.11
N VAL A 96 0.41 7.59 -9.98
CA VAL A 96 0.33 8.19 -11.32
C VAL A 96 -0.33 7.23 -12.31
N VAL A 97 0.10 5.97 -12.31
CA VAL A 97 -0.31 4.97 -13.32
C VAL A 97 -1.51 4.16 -12.85
N GLY A 98 -1.68 3.97 -11.53
CA GLY A 98 -2.69 3.06 -10.97
C GLY A 98 -2.24 1.59 -11.03
N GLY A 99 -3.19 0.66 -11.00
CA GLY A 99 -2.92 -0.77 -11.06
C GLY A 99 -4.19 -1.60 -11.06
N GLU A 100 -4.08 -2.87 -11.46
CA GLU A 100 -5.21 -3.80 -11.44
C GLU A 100 -5.45 -4.37 -10.04
N GLN A 101 -4.39 -4.58 -9.28
CA GLN A 101 -4.46 -5.11 -7.91
C GLN A 101 -4.62 -3.96 -6.92
N SER A 102 -5.67 -4.02 -6.09
CA SER A 102 -5.91 -3.04 -5.03
C SER A 102 -5.02 -3.23 -3.80
N VAL A 103 -4.37 -4.37 -3.63
CA VAL A 103 -3.46 -4.65 -2.50
C VAL A 103 -2.11 -5.09 -3.05
N LEU A 104 -1.05 -4.40 -2.64
CA LEU A 104 0.33 -4.70 -3.04
C LEU A 104 1.15 -5.04 -1.80
N ASN A 105 1.65 -6.27 -1.74
CA ASN A 105 2.55 -6.74 -0.69
C ASN A 105 4.00 -6.32 -0.95
N ASN A 106 4.88 -6.55 0.02
CA ASN A 106 6.28 -6.14 -0.05
C ASN A 106 7.00 -6.53 -1.36
N GLY A 107 6.80 -7.77 -1.83
CA GLY A 107 7.42 -8.26 -3.07
C GLY A 107 6.95 -7.48 -4.31
N GLU A 108 5.65 -7.27 -4.43
CA GLU A 108 5.03 -6.53 -5.54
C GLU A 108 5.48 -5.06 -5.53
N LEU A 109 5.49 -4.42 -4.36
CA LEU A 109 6.02 -3.06 -4.19
C LEU A 109 7.50 -2.96 -4.57
N ARG A 110 8.31 -3.95 -4.19
CA ARG A 110 9.75 -3.97 -4.49
C ARG A 110 10.00 -4.11 -5.99
N GLU A 111 9.30 -4.99 -6.68
CA GLU A 111 9.47 -5.16 -8.14
C GLU A 111 8.92 -3.98 -8.93
N ARG A 112 7.77 -3.43 -8.50
CA ARG A 112 7.21 -2.20 -9.08
C ARG A 112 8.18 -1.03 -8.94
N GLY A 113 8.69 -0.80 -7.73
CA GLY A 113 9.64 0.28 -7.47
C GLY A 113 10.95 0.16 -8.24
N LYS A 114 11.50 -1.06 -8.38
CA LYS A 114 12.69 -1.29 -9.22
C LYS A 114 12.42 -1.00 -10.69
N SER A 115 11.25 -1.37 -11.19
CA SER A 115 10.86 -1.12 -12.58
C SER A 115 10.73 0.39 -12.84
N ALA A 116 10.06 1.11 -11.93
CA ALA A 116 9.93 2.56 -12.00
C ALA A 116 11.29 3.26 -11.97
N LEU A 117 12.21 2.84 -11.10
CA LEU A 117 13.56 3.43 -11.01
C LEU A 117 14.45 3.15 -12.23
N LYS A 118 14.22 2.05 -12.96
CA LYS A 118 14.96 1.77 -14.21
C LYS A 118 14.44 2.57 -15.40
N ALA A 119 13.19 3.02 -15.33
CA ALA A 119 12.54 3.79 -16.39
C ALA A 119 12.77 5.30 -16.25
N ALA A 120 13.30 5.75 -15.10
CA ALA A 120 13.69 7.13 -14.82
C ALA A 120 15.13 7.42 -15.28
#